data_AF-B0X6P4-F1
#
_entry.id   AF-B0X6P4-F1
#
_cell.length_a   1.000
_cell.length_b   1.000
_cell.length_c   1.000
_cell.angle_alpha   90.00
_cell.angle_beta   90.00
_cell.angle_gamma   90.00
#
_symmetry.space_group_name_H-M   'P 1'
#
loop_
_entity.id
_entity.type
_entity.pdbx_description
1 polymer ?
#
loop_
_entity_poly.entity_id
_entity_poly.type
_entity_poly.pdbx_seq_one_letter_code
_entity_poly.pdbx_strand_id
1 'polypeptide(L)'
;MYLPDYRTIAGWSANTSRQTAHYVLPAENTTVIDPVNVCTAEERTGEGLENEKVFLLIVVCSAPRNFEARQTIRETWGNVSGFNYPQFAQLHARLRGEYLDPRPPDRDLADFMRRVTGADGIAVASERTQKQQQHQHQSASPERQRRLLNESEVYGDIIQESFIDSYNNLTLKTIMMLKWVNNNCDGRVKYIMKCDDDTFVNVPNLLQVLLGGTVPLYKASIPFYDRNTVAVKSAKNRLVQVRRLLTGFLFCEAKPITDTSSKWYSPNYMYNKEFYPNYLSGSGYLMNLDAAKLLYRRLLTTPIFHLEDVYLTGIVADSVKLHRYHHPLFFYSSTKDPCALRGMISQHQLGPSELRTAYDFVTNTTTVCGGPERNFSMAKMKLQQRKKCQ
;
A
#
# COMPACT_ATOMS: atom_id res chain seq x y z
N MET A 1 4.61 3.03 46.90
CA MET A 1 5.08 3.60 45.61
C MET A 1 4.61 2.64 44.53
N TYR A 2 3.48 2.93 43.88
CA TYR A 2 2.95 2.07 42.82
C TYR A 2 3.84 2.24 41.58
N LEU A 3 4.52 1.16 41.16
CA LEU A 3 5.13 1.10 39.84
C LEU A 3 3.99 1.30 38.82
N PRO A 4 4.11 2.24 37.85
CA PRO A 4 3.09 2.36 36.83
C PRO A 4 2.99 1.02 36.12
N ASP A 5 1.77 0.53 35.98
CA ASP A 5 1.45 -0.72 35.28
C ASP A 5 1.80 -0.53 33.80
N TYR A 6 3.07 -0.75 33.44
CA TYR A 6 3.56 -0.63 32.08
C TYR A 6 2.98 -1.79 31.27
N ARG A 7 1.75 -1.65 30.81
CA ARG A 7 1.13 -2.63 29.92
C ARG A 7 2.05 -2.84 28.72
N THR A 8 2.52 -4.07 28.54
CA THR A 8 3.38 -4.42 27.41
C THR A 8 2.54 -4.72 26.18
N ILE A 9 3.11 -4.49 25.00
CA ILE A 9 2.53 -4.96 23.74
C ILE A 9 2.69 -6.50 23.68
N ALA A 10 1.62 -7.23 23.39
CA ALA A 10 1.69 -8.69 23.27
C ALA A 10 2.70 -9.08 22.17
N GLY A 11 3.67 -9.93 22.53
CA GLY A 11 4.81 -10.30 21.68
C GLY A 11 6.01 -9.35 21.77
N TRP A 12 5.84 -8.12 22.27
CA TRP A 12 6.86 -7.05 22.28
C TRP A 12 7.00 -6.44 23.68
N SER A 13 7.35 -7.26 24.67
CA SER A 13 7.69 -6.78 26.01
C SER A 13 9.00 -5.98 26.01
N ALA A 14 9.31 -5.27 27.10
CA ALA A 14 10.58 -4.54 27.23
C ALA A 14 11.81 -5.45 27.11
N ASN A 15 11.68 -6.74 27.45
CA ASN A 15 12.75 -7.74 27.37
C ASN A 15 12.78 -8.49 26.03
N THR A 16 11.77 -8.32 25.19
CA THR A 16 11.76 -8.93 23.86
C THR A 16 12.81 -8.23 22.99
N SER A 17 13.69 -8.99 22.34
CA SER A 17 14.63 -8.42 21.36
C SER A 17 13.87 -7.68 20.27
N ARG A 18 14.36 -6.50 19.89
CA ARG A 18 13.85 -5.75 18.74
C ARG A 18 14.82 -5.78 17.56
N GLN A 19 15.88 -6.58 17.65
CA GLN A 19 16.84 -6.69 16.55
C GLN A 19 16.22 -7.47 15.40
N THR A 20 16.14 -6.86 14.22
CA THR A 20 15.53 -7.46 13.02
C THR A 20 16.16 -8.81 12.66
N ALA A 21 17.46 -8.97 12.87
CA ALA A 21 18.19 -10.21 12.61
C ALA A 21 17.68 -11.44 13.40
N HIS A 22 16.94 -11.24 14.49
CA HIS A 22 16.34 -12.36 15.25
C HIS A 22 15.06 -12.91 14.60
N TYR A 23 14.47 -12.16 13.66
CA TYR A 23 13.18 -12.48 13.05
C TYR A 23 13.27 -12.67 11.54
N VAL A 24 14.31 -12.14 10.92
CA VAL A 24 14.45 -12.06 9.47
C VAL A 24 15.82 -12.60 9.12
N LEU A 25 15.84 -13.63 8.28
CA LEU A 25 17.05 -14.25 7.74
C LEU A 25 17.19 -13.80 6.28
N PRO A 26 17.97 -12.74 5.96
CA PRO A 26 17.96 -12.14 4.63
C PRO A 26 18.57 -13.04 3.56
N ALA A 27 19.52 -13.90 3.96
CA ALA A 27 20.26 -14.80 3.09
C ALA A 27 19.54 -16.15 2.84
N GLU A 28 18.49 -16.45 3.61
CA GLU A 28 17.76 -17.72 3.52
C GLU A 28 16.41 -17.52 2.83
N ASN A 29 16.00 -18.50 2.02
CA ASN A 29 14.64 -18.55 1.52
C ASN A 29 13.73 -19.09 2.64
N THR A 30 12.91 -18.20 3.23
CA THR A 30 11.97 -18.54 4.31
C THR A 30 10.52 -18.55 3.83
N THR A 31 10.32 -18.34 2.52
CA THR A 31 9.01 -18.31 1.89
C THR A 31 8.42 -19.72 1.87
N VAL A 32 7.25 -19.88 2.49
CA VAL A 32 6.48 -21.13 2.63
C VAL A 32 5.59 -21.39 1.41
N ILE A 33 5.00 -20.32 0.87
CA ILE A 33 4.23 -20.34 -0.38
C ILE A 33 4.74 -19.17 -1.21
N ASP A 34 5.19 -19.46 -2.43
CA ASP A 34 5.65 -18.46 -3.38
C ASP A 34 4.58 -18.25 -4.46
N PRO A 35 4.25 -17.00 -4.85
CA PRO A 35 3.32 -16.76 -5.92
C PRO A 35 3.86 -17.24 -7.28
N VAL A 36 2.96 -17.72 -8.12
CA VAL A 36 3.23 -18.10 -9.50
C VAL A 36 3.04 -16.89 -10.40
N ASN A 37 3.94 -16.66 -11.36
CA ASN A 37 3.90 -15.56 -12.33
C ASN A 37 4.09 -14.14 -11.75
N VAL A 38 4.49 -13.99 -10.49
CA VAL A 38 4.86 -12.68 -9.93
C VAL A 38 6.36 -12.65 -9.74
N CYS A 39 7.06 -11.90 -10.59
CA CYS A 39 8.52 -11.84 -10.54
C CYS A 39 9.17 -13.24 -10.55
N THR A 40 8.60 -14.21 -11.26
CA THR A 40 9.20 -15.53 -11.50
C THR A 40 9.87 -15.51 -12.87
N ALA A 41 11.08 -16.07 -12.97
CA ALA A 41 11.69 -16.37 -14.26
C ALA A 41 11.33 -17.82 -14.55
N GLU A 42 10.23 -18.10 -15.24
CA GLU A 42 10.06 -19.46 -15.74
C GLU A 42 10.96 -19.65 -16.96
N GLU A 43 11.86 -20.64 -16.85
CA GLU A 43 12.55 -21.31 -17.95
C GLU A 43 11.51 -21.97 -18.88
N ARG A 44 10.75 -21.17 -19.63
CA ARG A 44 9.94 -21.68 -20.74
C ARG A 44 10.79 -21.65 -22.00
N THR A 45 11.34 -22.82 -22.31
CA THR A 45 11.67 -23.28 -23.67
C THR A 45 12.56 -22.37 -24.51
N GLY A 46 13.89 -22.53 -24.38
CA GLY A 46 14.86 -22.49 -25.50
C GLY A 46 15.06 -21.19 -26.31
N GLU A 47 14.19 -20.20 -26.16
CA GLU A 47 14.24 -18.87 -26.75
C GLU A 47 13.85 -17.89 -25.65
N GLY A 48 14.69 -17.78 -24.62
CA GLY A 48 14.39 -17.00 -23.42
C GLY A 48 14.14 -15.53 -23.75
N LEU A 49 12.91 -15.06 -23.56
CA LEU A 49 12.64 -13.64 -23.42
C LEU A 49 13.23 -13.19 -22.07
N GLU A 50 14.51 -12.81 -22.09
CA GLU A 50 15.09 -12.02 -21.01
C GLU A 50 14.21 -10.78 -20.77
N ASN A 51 13.59 -10.71 -19.59
CA ASN A 51 13.02 -9.52 -18.94
C ASN A 51 11.52 -9.21 -19.12
N GLU A 52 10.63 -10.08 -18.67
CA GLU A 52 9.27 -9.63 -18.30
C GLU A 52 9.35 -8.58 -17.17
N LYS A 53 8.69 -7.42 -17.38
CA LYS A 53 8.63 -6.32 -16.41
C LYS A 53 7.21 -6.15 -15.83
N VAL A 54 7.13 -5.80 -14.55
CA VAL A 54 5.91 -5.47 -13.83
C VAL A 54 5.91 -3.97 -13.53
N PHE A 55 4.99 -3.22 -14.13
CA PHE A 55 4.86 -1.78 -13.90
C PHE A 55 4.41 -1.47 -12.46
N LEU A 56 3.44 -2.22 -11.94
CA LEU A 56 2.90 -2.02 -10.60
C LEU A 56 2.67 -3.36 -9.89
N LEU A 57 3.32 -3.57 -8.76
CA LEU A 57 3.02 -4.67 -7.84
C LEU A 57 2.16 -4.13 -6.70
N ILE A 58 0.92 -4.60 -6.55
CA ILE A 58 0.07 -4.31 -5.39
C ILE A 58 0.19 -5.47 -4.42
N VAL A 59 0.80 -5.25 -3.26
CA VAL A 59 0.88 -6.23 -2.19
C VAL A 59 -0.19 -5.94 -1.15
N VAL A 60 -1.12 -6.89 -1.00
CA VAL A 60 -2.22 -6.82 -0.05
C VAL A 60 -1.85 -7.58 1.21
N CYS A 61 -1.71 -6.89 2.32
CA CYS A 61 -1.49 -7.53 3.61
C CYS A 61 -2.81 -8.12 4.12
N SER A 62 -2.91 -9.45 4.18
CA SER A 62 -4.12 -10.16 4.59
C SER A 62 -3.84 -11.18 5.69
N ALA A 63 -4.81 -11.45 6.55
CA ALA A 63 -4.70 -12.53 7.53
C ALA A 63 -5.11 -13.88 6.90
N PRO A 64 -4.51 -15.02 7.31
CA PRO A 64 -4.90 -16.36 6.85
C PRO A 64 -6.42 -16.62 6.80
N ARG A 65 -7.18 -16.13 7.79
CA ARG A 65 -8.63 -16.33 7.89
C ARG A 65 -9.47 -15.51 6.90
N ASN A 66 -8.91 -14.45 6.30
CA ASN A 66 -9.65 -13.48 5.48
C ASN A 66 -9.82 -13.96 4.02
N PHE A 67 -10.29 -15.19 3.83
CA PHE A 67 -10.52 -15.77 2.49
C PHE A 67 -11.51 -14.95 1.66
N GLU A 68 -12.61 -14.52 2.27
CA GLU A 68 -13.66 -13.74 1.62
C GLU A 68 -13.17 -12.37 1.15
N ALA A 69 -12.34 -11.69 1.96
CA ALA A 69 -11.78 -10.39 1.59
C ALA A 69 -10.89 -10.52 0.35
N ARG A 70 -9.97 -11.49 0.34
CA ARG A 70 -9.11 -11.74 -0.83
C ARG A 70 -9.90 -12.14 -2.07
N GLN A 71 -10.90 -13.01 -1.91
CA GLN A 71 -11.76 -13.39 -3.02
C GLN A 71 -12.52 -12.20 -3.59
N THR A 72 -13.04 -11.33 -2.72
CA THR A 72 -13.71 -10.09 -3.14
C THR A 72 -12.74 -9.18 -3.89
N ILE A 73 -11.50 -9.02 -3.42
CA ILE A 73 -10.48 -8.23 -4.11
C ILE A 73 -10.24 -8.79 -5.51
N ARG A 74 -10.03 -10.10 -5.66
CA ARG A 74 -9.84 -10.76 -6.95
C ARG A 74 -11.00 -10.58 -7.92
N GLU A 75 -12.22 -10.55 -7.41
CA GLU A 75 -13.44 -10.39 -8.22
C GLU A 75 -13.78 -8.93 -8.53
N THR A 76 -13.13 -7.98 -7.87
CA THR A 76 -13.42 -6.54 -7.98
C THR A 76 -12.20 -5.78 -8.47
N TRP A 77 -11.63 -4.88 -7.66
CA TRP A 77 -10.57 -3.98 -8.07
C TRP A 77 -9.22 -4.69 -8.31
N GLY A 78 -9.02 -5.87 -7.75
CA GLY A 78 -7.85 -6.72 -7.99
C GLY A 78 -7.90 -7.46 -9.33
N ASN A 79 -9.05 -7.49 -10.01
CA ASN A 79 -9.17 -8.01 -11.38
C ASN A 79 -8.66 -6.97 -12.38
N VAL A 80 -7.34 -6.88 -12.49
CA VAL A 80 -6.70 -5.84 -13.30
C VAL A 80 -6.93 -6.01 -14.80
N SER A 81 -7.29 -7.21 -15.28
CA SER A 81 -7.63 -7.43 -16.70
C SER A 81 -8.90 -6.70 -17.13
N GLY A 82 -9.83 -6.51 -16.19
CA GLY A 82 -11.00 -5.66 -16.40
C GLY A 82 -10.75 -4.22 -15.96
N PHE A 83 -10.20 -4.03 -14.77
CA PHE A 83 -10.16 -2.75 -14.04
C PHE A 83 -8.78 -2.06 -14.15
N ASN A 84 -8.40 -1.69 -15.38
CA ASN A 84 -7.10 -1.11 -15.76
C ASN A 84 -7.27 0.30 -16.35
N TYR A 85 -6.16 0.99 -16.62
CA TYR A 85 -6.01 2.27 -17.29
C TYR A 85 -7.00 2.57 -18.44
N PRO A 86 -7.35 1.67 -19.38
CA PRO A 86 -8.38 1.96 -20.38
C PRO A 86 -9.73 2.40 -19.79
N GLN A 87 -10.07 1.93 -18.58
CA GLN A 87 -11.28 2.35 -17.89
C GLN A 87 -11.23 3.81 -17.43
N PHE A 88 -10.05 4.39 -17.20
CA PHE A 88 -9.91 5.75 -16.67
C PHE A 88 -10.69 6.77 -17.51
N ALA A 89 -10.54 6.72 -18.83
CA ALA A 89 -11.25 7.62 -19.74
C ALA A 89 -12.78 7.46 -19.66
N GLN A 90 -13.27 6.22 -19.44
CA GLN A 90 -14.70 5.94 -19.29
C GLN A 90 -15.23 6.45 -17.94
N LEU A 91 -14.50 6.19 -16.85
CA LEU A 91 -14.85 6.64 -15.50
C LEU A 91 -14.99 8.16 -15.40
N HIS A 92 -14.15 8.89 -16.16
CA HIS A 92 -14.03 10.35 -16.12
C HIS A 92 -14.52 11.06 -17.38
N ALA A 93 -15.27 10.39 -18.25
CA ALA A 93 -15.70 10.95 -19.54
C ALA A 93 -16.39 12.33 -19.42
N ARG A 94 -17.17 12.53 -18.36
CA ARG A 94 -17.91 13.79 -18.10
C ARG A 94 -17.04 14.95 -17.62
N LEU A 95 -15.85 14.67 -17.10
CA LEU A 95 -14.88 15.65 -16.62
C LEU A 95 -13.63 15.67 -17.52
N ARG A 96 -13.76 15.19 -18.76
CA ARG A 96 -12.67 15.25 -19.75
C ARG A 96 -12.22 16.69 -19.95
N GLY A 97 -10.91 16.92 -19.87
CA GLY A 97 -10.33 18.27 -19.93
C GLY A 97 -10.24 18.99 -18.57
N GLU A 98 -10.81 18.43 -17.50
CA GLU A 98 -10.70 18.95 -16.13
C GLU A 98 -9.58 18.29 -15.31
N TYR A 99 -8.68 17.60 -15.99
CA TYR A 99 -7.48 16.97 -15.45
C TYR A 99 -6.38 17.01 -16.52
N LEU A 100 -5.18 16.59 -16.16
CA LEU A 100 -4.04 16.50 -17.07
C LEU A 100 -3.81 15.05 -17.49
N ASP A 101 -3.76 14.81 -18.80
CA ASP A 101 -3.35 13.51 -19.34
C ASP A 101 -1.88 13.21 -19.01
N PRO A 102 -1.47 11.92 -19.01
CA PRO A 102 -0.08 11.53 -18.87
C PRO A 102 0.85 12.26 -19.83
N ARG A 103 2.08 12.53 -19.37
CA ARG A 103 3.11 13.06 -20.27
C ARG A 103 3.70 11.90 -21.09
N PRO A 104 4.24 12.17 -22.27
CA PRO A 104 5.10 11.20 -22.94
C PRO A 104 6.15 10.67 -21.95
N PRO A 105 6.31 9.34 -21.83
CA PRO A 105 7.29 8.77 -20.92
C PRO A 105 8.70 9.25 -21.31
N ASP A 106 9.56 9.43 -20.31
CA ASP A 106 10.98 9.58 -20.60
C ASP A 106 11.54 8.28 -21.20
N ARG A 107 12.78 8.32 -21.67
CA ARG A 107 13.41 7.17 -22.32
C ARG A 107 13.41 5.93 -21.40
N ASP A 108 13.74 6.10 -20.13
CA ASP A 108 13.85 4.98 -19.18
C ASP A 108 12.49 4.32 -18.93
N LEU A 109 11.43 5.12 -18.77
CA LEU A 109 10.07 4.62 -18.61
C LEU A 109 9.56 4.00 -19.92
N ALA A 110 9.82 4.61 -21.07
CA ALA A 110 9.45 4.05 -22.36
C ALA A 110 10.13 2.69 -22.60
N ASP A 111 11.42 2.58 -22.28
CA ASP A 111 12.20 1.35 -22.39
C ASP A 111 11.68 0.26 -21.44
N PHE A 112 11.28 0.64 -20.22
CA PHE A 112 10.65 -0.26 -19.26
C PHE A 112 9.30 -0.77 -19.80
N MET A 113 8.43 0.14 -20.24
CA MET A 113 7.08 -0.19 -20.71
C MET A 113 7.07 -1.09 -21.95
N ARG A 114 8.08 -1.00 -22.82
CA ARG A 114 8.23 -1.91 -23.97
C ARG A 114 8.49 -3.38 -23.58
N ARG A 115 8.93 -3.62 -22.34
CA ARG A 115 9.27 -4.96 -21.81
C ARG A 115 8.24 -5.48 -20.81
N VAL A 116 7.15 -4.73 -20.61
CA VAL A 116 6.03 -5.19 -19.79
C VAL A 116 5.23 -6.18 -20.64
N THR A 117 5.15 -7.44 -20.22
CA THR A 117 4.38 -8.51 -20.89
C THR A 117 3.15 -8.92 -20.06
N GLY A 118 2.20 -9.61 -20.70
CA GLY A 118 0.93 -10.01 -20.10
C GLY A 118 -0.11 -8.88 -20.11
N ALA A 119 -1.39 -9.23 -19.98
CA ALA A 119 -2.49 -8.30 -20.21
C ALA A 119 -2.48 -7.02 -19.36
N ASP A 120 -1.72 -6.95 -18.26
CA ASP A 120 -1.84 -5.79 -17.35
C ASP A 120 -0.57 -5.21 -16.75
N GLY A 121 0.62 -5.85 -16.84
CA GLY A 121 1.83 -5.31 -16.18
C GLY A 121 1.65 -5.00 -14.68
N ILE A 122 0.57 -5.52 -14.08
CA ILE A 122 0.16 -5.30 -12.71
C ILE A 122 0.05 -6.68 -12.09
N ALA A 123 0.79 -6.91 -11.02
CA ALA A 123 0.66 -8.11 -10.22
C ALA A 123 0.01 -7.73 -8.90
N VAL A 124 -0.98 -8.52 -8.46
CA VAL A 124 -1.54 -8.41 -7.12
C VAL A 124 -1.09 -9.67 -6.37
N ALA A 125 -0.40 -9.49 -5.25
CA ALA A 125 0.01 -10.60 -4.39
C ALA A 125 -0.53 -10.37 -2.97
N SER A 126 -1.07 -11.40 -2.35
CA SER A 126 -1.48 -11.38 -0.95
C SER A 126 -0.38 -11.98 -0.08
N GLU A 127 0.14 -11.19 0.86
CA GLU A 127 1.16 -11.67 1.80
C GLU A 127 0.54 -12.31 3.07
N ARG A 128 1.12 -13.44 3.50
CA ARG A 128 0.62 -14.35 4.53
C ARG A 128 1.73 -14.94 5.39
N THR A 129 1.33 -15.72 6.40
CA THR A 129 2.27 -16.31 7.33
C THR A 129 1.83 -17.60 8.05
N GLN A 130 2.76 -18.53 8.33
CA GLN A 130 2.60 -19.66 9.28
C GLN A 130 3.93 -20.11 9.92
N LYS A 131 3.95 -20.47 11.21
CA LYS A 131 5.09 -21.10 11.91
C LYS A 131 5.10 -22.65 11.77
N GLN A 132 6.28 -23.26 11.61
CA GLN A 132 6.56 -24.66 12.00
C GLN A 132 7.14 -24.72 13.44
N GLN A 133 6.29 -25.17 14.38
CA GLN A 133 6.50 -25.83 15.69
C GLN A 133 7.39 -25.30 16.85
N GLN A 134 7.09 -25.90 18.01
CA GLN A 134 7.58 -25.80 19.40
C GLN A 134 7.26 -24.52 20.20
N HIS A 135 6.51 -24.76 21.28
CA HIS A 135 5.99 -23.87 22.33
C HIS A 135 4.71 -23.05 22.01
N GLN A 136 3.69 -23.40 22.81
CA GLN A 136 2.32 -22.92 22.92
C GLN A 136 2.17 -21.39 22.76
N HIS A 137 1.57 -20.94 21.67
CA HIS A 137 0.18 -20.44 21.64
C HIS A 137 -0.14 -19.88 20.23
N GLN A 138 -1.19 -20.45 19.63
CA GLN A 138 -1.83 -20.06 18.35
C GLN A 138 -1.02 -20.29 17.06
N SER A 139 -0.79 -21.57 16.72
CA SER A 139 -0.62 -21.98 15.32
C SER A 139 -1.96 -21.87 14.58
N ALA A 140 -1.95 -21.52 13.29
CA ALA A 140 -3.08 -21.79 12.40
C ALA A 140 -3.43 -23.29 12.47
N SER A 141 -4.72 -23.65 12.49
CA SER A 141 -5.11 -25.07 12.44
C SER A 141 -4.56 -25.71 11.16
N PRO A 142 -4.15 -27.00 11.17
CA PRO A 142 -3.71 -27.70 9.96
C PRO A 142 -4.70 -27.56 8.80
N GLU A 143 -6.00 -27.54 9.12
CA GLU A 143 -7.06 -27.27 8.15
C GLU A 143 -6.95 -25.88 7.50
N ARG A 144 -6.65 -24.84 8.28
CA ARG A 144 -6.47 -23.48 7.75
C ARG A 144 -5.30 -23.43 6.78
N GLN A 145 -4.17 -24.07 7.10
CA GLN A 145 -3.03 -24.12 6.17
C GLN A 145 -3.38 -24.86 4.88
N ARG A 146 -4.07 -26.00 4.97
CA ARG A 146 -4.56 -26.72 3.79
C ARG A 146 -5.44 -25.84 2.92
N ARG A 147 -6.36 -25.07 3.51
CA ARG A 147 -7.19 -24.12 2.75
C ARG A 147 -6.35 -23.03 2.07
N LEU A 148 -5.28 -22.55 2.71
CA LEU A 148 -4.38 -21.58 2.09
C LEU A 148 -3.60 -22.16 0.91
N LEU A 149 -3.11 -23.40 1.04
CA LEU A 149 -2.42 -24.11 -0.03
C LEU A 149 -3.35 -24.30 -1.24
N ASN A 150 -4.56 -24.83 -1.01
CA ASN A 150 -5.54 -24.98 -2.08
C ASN A 150 -5.89 -23.64 -2.76
N GLU A 151 -6.02 -22.55 -2.00
CA GLU A 151 -6.24 -21.22 -2.56
C GLU A 151 -5.04 -20.77 -3.42
N SER A 152 -3.81 -21.03 -2.96
CA SER A 152 -2.60 -20.69 -3.71
C SER A 152 -2.46 -21.52 -4.99
N GLU A 153 -2.84 -22.80 -4.98
CA GLU A 153 -2.83 -23.65 -6.17
C GLU A 153 -3.79 -23.14 -7.26
N VAL A 154 -4.91 -22.54 -6.85
CA VAL A 154 -5.92 -22.00 -7.77
C VAL A 154 -5.52 -20.63 -8.32
N TYR A 155 -5.06 -19.72 -7.47
CA TYR A 155 -4.85 -18.32 -7.85
C TYR A 155 -3.40 -17.92 -8.08
N GLY A 156 -2.44 -18.67 -7.53
CA GLY A 156 -1.00 -18.40 -7.68
C GLY A 156 -0.55 -17.05 -7.12
N ASP A 157 -1.35 -16.35 -6.31
CA ASP A 157 -1.12 -14.96 -5.91
C ASP A 157 -0.70 -14.80 -4.44
N ILE A 158 -0.24 -15.87 -3.79
CA ILE A 158 0.03 -15.90 -2.35
C ILE A 158 1.51 -15.92 -2.07
N ILE A 159 1.99 -14.91 -1.32
CA ILE A 159 3.28 -14.94 -0.64
C ILE A 159 3.01 -15.39 0.79
N GLN A 160 3.62 -16.46 1.29
CA GLN A 160 3.52 -16.86 2.69
C GLN A 160 4.90 -16.98 3.31
N GLU A 161 5.11 -16.39 4.48
CA GLU A 161 6.38 -16.40 5.22
C GLU A 161 6.25 -17.10 6.58
N SER A 162 7.36 -17.31 7.29
CA SER A 162 7.39 -18.09 8.53
C SER A 162 7.51 -17.25 9.81
N PHE A 163 6.44 -16.58 10.22
CA PHE A 163 6.30 -15.85 11.50
C PHE A 163 4.88 -15.99 12.11
N ILE A 164 4.63 -15.39 13.28
CA ILE A 164 3.30 -15.38 13.90
C ILE A 164 2.51 -14.17 13.39
N ASP A 165 1.45 -14.41 12.61
CA ASP A 165 0.58 -13.34 12.15
C ASP A 165 -0.32 -12.82 13.30
N SER A 166 -0.08 -11.58 13.69
CA SER A 166 -0.89 -10.85 14.67
C SER A 166 -0.83 -9.36 14.34
N TYR A 167 -1.78 -8.58 14.87
CA TYR A 167 -1.79 -7.12 14.66
C TYR A 167 -0.48 -6.46 15.10
N ASN A 168 0.11 -6.90 16.21
CA ASN A 168 1.38 -6.36 16.70
C ASN A 168 2.60 -6.81 15.88
N ASN A 169 2.42 -7.79 14.98
CA ASN A 169 3.45 -8.29 14.07
C ASN A 169 3.23 -7.82 12.63
N LEU A 170 2.35 -6.85 12.38
CA LEU A 170 2.22 -6.22 11.05
C LEU A 170 3.56 -5.68 10.54
N THR A 171 4.41 -5.18 11.45
CA THR A 171 5.77 -4.76 11.09
C THR A 171 6.61 -5.91 10.53
N LEU A 172 6.54 -7.11 11.11
CA LEU A 172 7.23 -8.28 10.56
C LEU A 172 6.67 -8.65 9.18
N LYS A 173 5.35 -8.56 8.99
CA LYS A 173 4.71 -8.76 7.68
C LYS A 173 5.33 -7.84 6.63
N THR A 174 5.32 -6.54 6.84
CA THR A 174 5.91 -5.60 5.87
C THR A 174 7.42 -5.77 5.68
N ILE A 175 8.17 -6.19 6.71
CA ILE A 175 9.59 -6.54 6.53
C ILE A 175 9.74 -7.74 5.58
N MET A 176 8.90 -8.76 5.75
CA MET A 176 8.90 -9.95 4.90
C MET A 176 8.44 -9.63 3.47
N MET A 177 7.45 -8.75 3.30
CA MET A 177 7.08 -8.18 2.00
C MET A 177 8.30 -7.61 1.28
N LEU A 178 9.04 -6.74 1.97
CA LEU A 178 10.20 -6.09 1.41
C LEU A 178 11.33 -7.08 1.15
N LYS A 179 11.53 -8.07 2.02
CA LYS A 179 12.48 -9.17 1.77
C LYS A 179 12.14 -9.90 0.47
N TRP A 180 10.91 -10.37 0.32
CA TRP A 180 10.47 -11.11 -0.86
C TRP A 180 10.62 -10.28 -2.13
N VAL A 181 10.16 -9.02 -2.13
CA VAL A 181 10.31 -8.12 -3.29
C VAL A 181 11.78 -7.86 -3.63
N ASN A 182 12.63 -7.65 -2.64
CA ASN A 182 14.06 -7.39 -2.87
C ASN A 182 14.80 -8.61 -3.43
N ASN A 183 14.40 -9.81 -3.02
CA ASN A 183 15.04 -11.06 -3.44
C ASN A 183 14.53 -11.55 -4.79
N ASN A 184 13.25 -11.35 -5.11
CA ASN A 184 12.60 -11.96 -6.28
C ASN A 184 12.35 -10.98 -7.44
N CYS A 185 12.15 -9.69 -7.15
CA CYS A 185 11.72 -8.70 -8.15
C CYS A 185 12.84 -7.76 -8.64
N ASP A 186 14.12 -8.10 -8.46
CA ASP A 186 15.21 -7.20 -8.83
C ASP A 186 15.16 -6.83 -10.32
N GLY A 187 15.11 -5.52 -10.59
CA GLY A 187 15.01 -4.94 -11.93
C GLY A 187 13.69 -5.24 -12.65
N ARG A 188 12.76 -5.98 -12.04
CA ARG A 188 11.50 -6.41 -12.69
C ARG A 188 10.33 -5.51 -12.36
N VAL A 189 10.28 -4.94 -11.16
CA VAL A 189 9.16 -4.08 -10.71
C VAL A 189 9.53 -2.59 -10.78
N LYS A 190 8.63 -1.74 -11.27
CA LYS A 190 8.80 -0.26 -11.22
C LYS A 190 8.22 0.34 -9.94
N TYR A 191 6.95 0.07 -9.66
CA TYR A 191 6.22 0.58 -8.50
C TYR A 191 5.64 -0.55 -7.65
N ILE A 192 5.60 -0.32 -6.34
CA ILE A 192 5.05 -1.24 -5.34
C ILE A 192 4.04 -0.44 -4.52
N MET A 193 2.80 -0.90 -4.47
CA MET A 193 1.79 -0.39 -3.53
C MET A 193 1.60 -1.43 -2.43
N LYS A 194 1.70 -1.01 -1.17
CA LYS A 194 1.21 -1.80 -0.03
C LYS A 194 -0.18 -1.29 0.32
N CYS A 195 -1.12 -2.18 0.58
CA CYS A 195 -2.40 -1.85 1.21
C CYS A 195 -2.90 -3.01 2.08
N ASP A 196 -4.01 -2.79 2.77
CA ASP A 196 -4.67 -3.78 3.62
C ASP A 196 -5.84 -4.45 2.86
N ASP A 197 -6.27 -5.63 3.31
CA ASP A 197 -7.34 -6.40 2.65
C ASP A 197 -8.77 -5.85 2.85
N ASP A 198 -8.87 -4.71 3.53
CA ASP A 198 -10.08 -3.90 3.75
C ASP A 198 -9.95 -2.50 3.13
N THR A 199 -9.09 -2.37 2.11
CA THR A 199 -8.87 -1.14 1.34
C THR A 199 -9.38 -1.29 -0.09
N PHE A 200 -10.23 -0.38 -0.55
CA PHE A 200 -10.58 -0.27 -1.97
C PHE A 200 -9.47 0.47 -2.70
N VAL A 201 -9.07 -0.03 -3.87
CA VAL A 201 -8.09 0.64 -4.75
C VAL A 201 -8.70 0.93 -6.11
N ASN A 202 -8.79 2.20 -6.48
CA ASN A 202 -9.16 2.62 -7.83
C ASN A 202 -7.92 2.51 -8.74
N VAL A 203 -7.69 1.31 -9.27
CA VAL A 203 -6.53 0.99 -10.11
C VAL A 203 -6.41 1.91 -11.35
N PRO A 204 -7.49 2.25 -12.08
CA PRO A 204 -7.41 3.23 -13.17
C PRO A 204 -6.86 4.59 -12.73
N ASN A 205 -7.31 5.12 -11.59
CA ASN A 205 -6.80 6.38 -11.03
C ASN A 205 -5.34 6.28 -10.60
N LEU A 206 -4.95 5.15 -10.00
CA LEU A 206 -3.58 4.89 -9.60
C LEU A 206 -2.64 4.90 -10.81
N LEU A 207 -3.00 4.18 -11.88
CA LEU A 207 -2.22 4.12 -13.11
C LEU A 207 -2.11 5.49 -13.78
N GLN A 208 -3.21 6.25 -13.85
CA GLN A 208 -3.19 7.63 -14.36
C GLN A 208 -2.13 8.48 -13.65
N VAL A 209 -2.08 8.42 -12.32
CA VAL A 209 -1.10 9.17 -11.52
C VAL A 209 0.32 8.67 -11.74
N LEU A 210 0.53 7.35 -11.80
CA LEU A 210 1.86 6.74 -12.02
C LEU A 210 2.43 7.03 -13.41
N LEU A 211 1.56 7.15 -14.41
CA LEU A 211 1.90 7.59 -15.78
C LEU A 211 2.12 9.12 -15.85
N GLY A 212 1.94 9.83 -14.73
CA GLY A 212 2.23 11.25 -14.59
C GLY A 212 1.05 12.16 -14.92
N GLY A 213 -0.15 11.61 -15.15
CA GLY A 213 -1.40 12.36 -15.27
C GLY A 213 -1.93 12.84 -13.90
N THR A 214 -3.09 13.49 -13.92
CA THR A 214 -3.86 13.83 -12.72
C THR A 214 -5.28 13.29 -12.80
N VAL A 215 -5.94 13.17 -11.65
CA VAL A 215 -7.35 12.73 -11.52
C VAL A 215 -8.23 13.97 -11.37
N PRO A 216 -9.42 14.02 -11.99
CA PRO A 216 -10.31 15.17 -11.87
C PRO A 216 -10.76 15.41 -10.42
N LEU A 217 -10.95 16.69 -10.11
CA LEU A 217 -11.54 17.11 -8.84
C LEU A 217 -13.05 16.84 -8.88
N TYR A 218 -13.55 16.07 -7.92
CA TYR A 218 -14.99 15.86 -7.71
C TYR A 218 -15.47 16.73 -6.56
N LYS A 219 -16.73 17.21 -6.60
CA LYS A 219 -17.29 18.01 -5.50
C LYS A 219 -17.19 17.25 -4.16
N ALA A 220 -17.49 15.96 -4.19
CA ALA A 220 -17.41 15.07 -3.04
C ALA A 220 -15.98 14.86 -2.51
N SER A 221 -14.96 14.99 -3.37
CA SER A 221 -13.55 14.77 -2.97
C SER A 221 -12.82 16.03 -2.52
N ILE A 222 -13.39 17.21 -2.72
CA ILE A 222 -12.81 18.50 -2.30
C ILE A 222 -12.27 18.51 -0.85
N PRO A 223 -13.00 17.99 0.16
CA PRO A 223 -12.54 18.04 1.55
C PRO A 223 -11.23 17.28 1.84
N PHE A 224 -10.76 16.45 0.91
CA PHE A 224 -9.52 15.66 1.07
C PHE A 224 -8.29 16.37 0.50
N TYR A 225 -8.49 17.43 -0.28
CA TYR A 225 -7.40 18.22 -0.83
C TYR A 225 -6.95 19.31 0.14
N ASP A 226 -5.69 19.71 0.00
CA ASP A 226 -5.14 20.91 0.63
C ASP A 226 -4.90 22.01 -0.42
N ARG A 227 -4.45 23.19 0.03
CA ARG A 227 -4.19 24.34 -0.86
C ARG A 227 -3.13 24.08 -1.93
N ASN A 228 -2.24 23.12 -1.72
CA ASN A 228 -1.17 22.80 -2.65
C ASN A 228 -1.65 21.83 -3.72
N THR A 229 -2.49 20.86 -3.35
CA THR A 229 -2.86 19.72 -4.19
C THR A 229 -4.17 19.88 -4.94
N VAL A 230 -5.04 20.80 -4.51
CA VAL A 230 -6.38 21.02 -5.08
C VAL A 230 -6.39 21.46 -6.55
N ALA A 231 -5.34 22.13 -7.01
CA ALA A 231 -5.24 22.59 -8.40
C ALA A 231 -4.83 21.43 -9.32
N VAL A 232 -5.76 20.51 -9.60
CA VAL A 232 -5.48 19.26 -10.34
C VAL A 232 -4.99 19.48 -11.78
N LYS A 233 -5.23 20.67 -12.36
CA LYS A 233 -4.71 21.07 -13.68
C LYS A 233 -3.33 21.74 -13.64
N SER A 234 -2.71 21.83 -12.46
CA SER A 234 -1.36 22.36 -12.30
C SER A 234 -0.33 21.26 -12.56
N ALA A 235 0.65 21.54 -13.42
CA ALA A 235 1.78 20.63 -13.64
C ALA A 235 2.59 20.35 -12.35
N LYS A 236 2.53 21.25 -11.36
CA LYS A 236 3.17 21.05 -10.04
C LYS A 236 2.56 19.90 -9.22
N ASN A 237 1.33 19.51 -9.53
CA ASN A 237 0.59 18.46 -8.84
C ASN A 237 0.64 17.11 -9.54
N ARG A 238 1.39 17.01 -10.64
CA ARG A 238 1.74 15.71 -11.23
C ARG A 238 2.66 14.97 -10.26
N LEU A 239 2.57 13.64 -10.23
CA LEU A 239 3.54 12.83 -9.53
C LEU A 239 4.94 13.12 -10.09
N VAL A 240 5.85 13.56 -9.23
CA VAL A 240 7.23 13.84 -9.62
C VAL A 240 7.97 12.50 -9.74
N GLN A 241 8.45 12.19 -10.94
CA GLN A 241 9.36 11.07 -11.11
C GLN A 241 10.69 11.42 -10.43
N VAL A 242 10.90 10.84 -9.25
CA VAL A 242 12.11 10.99 -8.45
C VAL A 242 12.82 9.66 -8.36
N ARG A 243 14.14 9.70 -8.12
CA ARG A 243 14.94 8.47 -7.96
C ARG A 243 14.37 7.53 -6.90
N ARG A 244 13.87 8.07 -5.78
CA ARG A 244 13.29 7.30 -4.67
C ARG A 244 11.94 7.89 -4.30
N LEU A 245 10.88 7.24 -4.77
CA LEU A 245 9.51 7.65 -4.51
C LEU A 245 9.00 6.91 -3.28
N LEU A 246 8.39 7.66 -2.35
CA LEU A 246 7.59 7.14 -1.24
C LEU A 246 6.42 8.12 -1.04
N THR A 247 5.20 7.69 -1.31
CA THR A 247 4.02 8.58 -1.36
C THR A 247 2.76 7.92 -0.80
N GLY A 248 1.86 8.73 -0.24
CA GLY A 248 0.61 8.27 0.36
C GLY A 248 -0.07 9.37 1.19
N PHE A 249 -1.00 8.99 2.07
CA PHE A 249 -1.56 9.95 3.02
C PHE A 249 -0.55 10.23 4.14
N LEU A 250 -0.11 11.47 4.30
CA LEU A 250 1.01 11.82 5.18
C LEU A 250 0.49 12.38 6.52
N PHE A 251 0.84 11.75 7.62
CA PHE A 251 0.67 12.25 8.98
C PHE A 251 1.91 13.05 9.40
N CYS A 252 1.69 14.17 10.08
CA CYS A 252 2.75 15.06 10.55
C CYS A 252 2.52 15.44 12.00
N GLU A 253 3.60 15.55 12.77
CA GLU A 253 3.56 15.86 14.21
C GLU A 253 2.57 14.96 14.99
N ALA A 254 2.46 13.69 14.59
CA ALA A 254 1.64 12.73 15.31
C ALA A 254 2.31 12.38 16.65
N LYS A 255 1.55 12.41 17.74
CA LYS A 255 2.04 12.07 19.06
C LYS A 255 1.89 10.57 19.33
N PRO A 256 2.85 9.93 20.02
CA PRO A 256 2.68 8.58 20.55
C PRO A 256 1.45 8.51 21.46
N ILE A 257 0.59 7.51 21.24
CA ILE A 257 -0.60 7.30 22.07
C ILE A 257 -0.18 6.62 23.38
N THR A 258 -0.47 7.25 24.51
CA THR A 258 -0.10 6.75 25.84
C THR A 258 -1.20 5.90 26.49
N ASP A 259 -2.41 5.89 25.94
CA ASP A 259 -3.51 5.05 26.41
C ASP A 259 -3.23 3.58 26.11
N THR A 260 -2.97 2.80 27.15
CA THR A 260 -2.65 1.36 27.08
C THR A 260 -3.81 0.48 26.59
N SER A 261 -5.04 1.00 26.52
CA SER A 261 -6.20 0.29 25.96
C SER A 261 -6.29 0.42 24.43
N SER A 262 -5.61 1.42 23.86
CA SER A 262 -5.60 1.66 22.43
C SER A 262 -4.81 0.59 21.69
N LYS A 263 -5.35 0.10 20.56
CA LYS A 263 -4.60 -0.75 19.62
C LYS A 263 -3.34 -0.06 19.04
N TRP A 264 -3.28 1.27 19.15
CA TRP A 264 -2.16 2.09 18.70
C TRP A 264 -1.28 2.58 19.86
N TYR A 265 -1.42 1.98 21.05
CA TYR A 265 -0.59 2.31 22.21
C TYR A 265 0.91 2.23 21.87
N SER A 266 1.64 3.26 22.26
CA SER A 266 3.07 3.40 22.01
C SER A 266 3.82 3.42 23.32
N PRO A 267 4.39 2.29 23.73
CA PRO A 267 5.12 2.20 24.97
C PRO A 267 6.42 3.03 24.92
N ASN A 268 6.69 3.73 26.02
CA ASN A 268 7.89 4.58 26.16
C ASN A 268 9.20 3.78 25.93
N TYR A 269 9.23 2.50 26.34
CA TYR A 269 10.40 1.62 26.13
C TYR A 269 10.68 1.29 24.66
N MET A 270 9.69 1.47 23.76
CA MET A 270 9.91 1.33 22.32
C MET A 270 10.15 2.68 21.64
N TYR A 271 9.47 3.74 22.09
CA TYR A 271 9.57 5.08 21.53
C TYR A 271 9.33 6.17 22.59
N ASN A 272 10.33 7.02 22.82
CA ASN A 272 10.32 8.01 23.91
C ASN A 272 10.35 9.48 23.45
N LYS A 273 10.23 9.75 22.14
CA LYS A 273 10.19 11.12 21.62
C LYS A 273 8.76 11.67 21.66
N GLU A 274 8.62 12.99 21.69
CA GLU A 274 7.31 13.66 21.77
C GLU A 274 6.45 13.44 20.51
N PHE A 275 7.07 13.37 19.34
CA PHE A 275 6.41 13.19 18.06
C PHE A 275 7.06 12.05 17.28
N TYR A 276 6.26 11.32 16.50
CA TYR A 276 6.80 10.46 15.46
C TYR A 276 7.42 11.28 14.32
N PRO A 277 8.43 10.77 13.59
CA PRO A 277 8.76 11.33 12.29
C PRO A 277 7.51 11.27 11.40
N ASN A 278 7.35 12.22 10.47
CA ASN A 278 6.21 12.19 9.55
C ASN A 278 6.17 10.84 8.83
N TYR A 279 4.99 10.22 8.74
CA TYR A 279 4.85 8.87 8.20
C TYR A 279 3.60 8.79 7.32
N LEU A 280 3.56 7.81 6.43
CA LEU A 280 2.43 7.56 5.55
C LEU A 280 1.45 6.58 6.21
N SER A 281 0.15 6.77 6.02
CA SER A 281 -0.88 5.88 6.55
C SER A 281 -0.69 4.42 6.13
N GLY A 282 -0.78 3.49 7.09
CA GLY A 282 -0.74 2.05 6.84
C GLY A 282 -1.85 1.52 5.92
N SER A 283 -2.97 2.25 5.79
CA SER A 283 -4.08 1.90 4.88
C SER A 283 -3.67 1.81 3.41
N GLY A 284 -2.59 2.50 3.02
CA GLY A 284 -2.03 2.37 1.69
C GLY A 284 -0.96 3.41 1.40
N TYR A 285 0.17 2.94 0.90
CA TYR A 285 1.27 3.77 0.42
C TYR A 285 1.96 3.13 -0.78
N LEU A 286 2.62 3.95 -1.58
CA LEU A 286 3.31 3.55 -2.78
C LEU A 286 4.79 3.93 -2.71
N MET A 287 5.65 3.03 -3.20
CA MET A 287 7.08 3.25 -3.35
C MET A 287 7.55 2.75 -4.71
N ASN A 288 8.67 3.27 -5.21
CA ASN A 288 9.36 2.63 -6.33
C ASN A 288 10.39 1.61 -5.80
N LEU A 289 10.89 0.72 -6.68
CA LEU A 289 11.83 -0.34 -6.28
C LEU A 289 13.11 0.21 -5.61
N ASP A 290 13.61 1.36 -6.07
CA ASP A 290 14.79 2.00 -5.47
C ASP A 290 14.55 2.45 -4.02
N ALA A 291 13.36 2.98 -3.71
CA ALA A 291 12.97 3.30 -2.34
C ALA A 291 12.79 2.03 -1.50
N ALA A 292 12.14 1.00 -2.05
CA ALA A 292 11.97 -0.29 -1.38
C ALA A 292 13.32 -0.92 -1.00
N LYS A 293 14.30 -0.91 -1.90
CA LYS A 293 15.68 -1.37 -1.64
C LYS A 293 16.39 -0.58 -0.56
N LEU A 294 16.26 0.75 -0.60
CA LEU A 294 16.87 1.61 0.42
C LEU A 294 16.29 1.33 1.80
N LEU A 295 14.96 1.24 1.90
CA LEU A 295 14.27 0.94 3.15
C LEU A 295 14.62 -0.46 3.66
N TYR A 296 14.63 -1.47 2.79
CA TYR A 296 14.95 -2.85 3.15
C TYR A 296 16.36 -2.99 3.73
N ARG A 297 17.38 -2.37 3.10
CA ARG A 297 18.74 -2.40 3.64
C ARG A 297 18.82 -1.76 5.03
N ARG A 298 18.06 -0.68 5.26
CA ARG A 298 18.09 0.03 6.53
C ARG A 298 17.33 -0.70 7.64
N LEU A 299 16.17 -1.27 7.35
CA LEU A 299 15.35 -1.95 8.36
C LEU A 299 16.06 -3.16 8.98
N LEU A 300 17.00 -3.79 8.28
CA LEU A 300 17.76 -4.94 8.80
C LEU A 300 18.65 -4.59 9.99
N THR A 301 18.97 -3.30 10.17
CA THR A 301 19.78 -2.77 11.28
C THR A 301 19.00 -1.79 12.16
N THR A 302 17.69 -1.66 11.97
CA THR A 302 16.84 -0.76 12.75
C THR A 302 16.04 -1.57 13.77
N PRO A 303 16.00 -1.20 15.06
CA PRO A 303 15.19 -1.91 16.04
C PRO A 303 13.70 -1.82 15.71
N ILE A 304 13.02 -2.97 15.65
CA ILE A 304 11.59 -3.09 15.33
C ILE A 304 10.74 -2.20 16.26
N PHE A 305 9.74 -1.56 15.66
CA PHE A 305 8.65 -0.86 16.34
C PHE A 305 7.34 -1.48 15.87
N HIS A 306 6.35 -1.69 16.76
CA HIS A 306 5.21 -2.57 16.43
C HIS A 306 4.23 -1.96 15.42
N LEU A 307 4.08 -0.62 15.41
CA LEU A 307 3.26 0.09 14.43
C LEU A 307 4.02 0.18 13.11
N GLU A 308 3.58 -0.61 12.13
CA GLU A 308 4.23 -0.83 10.84
C GLU A 308 4.49 0.45 10.05
N ASP A 309 3.48 1.28 9.93
CA ASP A 309 3.51 2.50 9.13
C ASP A 309 4.46 3.56 9.73
N VAL A 310 4.38 3.73 11.06
CA VAL A 310 5.32 4.54 11.84
C VAL A 310 6.74 3.98 11.75
N TYR A 311 6.91 2.65 11.81
CA TYR A 311 8.22 2.00 11.72
C TYR A 311 8.87 2.22 10.35
N LEU A 312 8.23 1.76 9.28
CA LEU A 312 8.83 1.74 7.96
C LEU A 312 8.88 3.14 7.33
N THR A 313 7.73 3.80 7.23
CA THR A 313 7.61 5.07 6.49
C THR A 313 7.93 6.30 7.35
N GLY A 314 8.00 6.12 8.68
CA GLY A 314 8.50 7.09 9.64
C GLY A 314 9.95 6.82 10.03
N ILE A 315 10.18 5.94 11.01
CA ILE A 315 11.48 5.73 11.67
C ILE A 315 12.58 5.30 10.69
N VAL A 316 12.35 4.26 9.88
CA VAL A 316 13.33 3.73 8.92
C VAL A 316 13.59 4.78 7.83
N ALA A 317 12.53 5.31 7.21
CA ALA A 317 12.63 6.33 6.16
C ALA A 317 13.37 7.60 6.64
N ASP A 318 13.09 8.08 7.85
CA ASP A 318 13.74 9.25 8.44
C ASP A 318 15.24 9.03 8.65
N SER A 319 15.62 7.83 9.11
CA SER A 319 17.03 7.48 9.34
C SER A 319 17.89 7.47 8.06
N VAL A 320 17.27 7.33 6.88
CA VAL A 320 17.94 7.43 5.56
C VAL A 320 17.59 8.72 4.82
N LYS A 321 16.91 9.66 5.49
CA LYS A 321 16.46 10.95 4.92
C LYS A 321 15.62 10.77 3.65
N LEU A 322 14.83 9.70 3.57
CA LEU A 322 13.90 9.50 2.46
C LEU A 322 12.68 10.42 2.64
N HIS A 323 12.40 11.20 1.61
CA HIS A 323 11.25 12.12 1.61
C HIS A 323 9.93 11.34 1.41
N ARG A 324 8.89 11.74 2.16
CA ARG A 324 7.55 11.17 2.07
C ARG A 324 6.63 12.21 1.43
N TYR A 325 6.13 11.91 0.24
CA TYR A 325 5.25 12.82 -0.49
C TYR A 325 3.80 12.60 -0.05
N HIS A 326 3.11 13.70 0.27
CA HIS A 326 1.66 13.61 0.48
C HIS A 326 0.93 13.47 -0.85
N HIS A 327 -0.07 12.60 -0.87
CA HIS A 327 -1.01 12.50 -1.97
C HIS A 327 -2.45 12.45 -1.46
N PRO A 328 -3.32 13.42 -1.83
CA PRO A 328 -4.66 13.58 -1.25
C PRO A 328 -5.64 12.46 -1.64
N LEU A 329 -5.30 11.69 -2.67
CA LEU A 329 -6.15 10.61 -3.18
C LEU A 329 -6.00 9.29 -2.43
N PHE A 330 -5.02 9.19 -1.53
CA PHE A 330 -4.95 8.09 -0.57
C PHE A 330 -5.72 8.52 0.65
N PHE A 331 -6.77 7.78 1.02
CA PHE A 331 -7.58 8.14 2.18
C PHE A 331 -7.70 6.98 3.17
N TYR A 332 -7.49 7.31 4.45
CA TYR A 332 -7.36 6.33 5.53
C TYR A 332 -8.66 6.07 6.29
N SER A 333 -9.74 6.75 5.91
CA SER A 333 -11.05 6.68 6.56
C SER A 333 -12.19 6.59 5.55
N SER A 334 -13.41 6.30 6.01
CA SER A 334 -14.56 6.13 5.13
C SER A 334 -15.12 7.48 4.69
N THR A 335 -15.67 7.53 3.48
CA THR A 335 -16.42 8.69 2.99
C THR A 335 -17.92 8.40 3.03
N LYS A 336 -18.71 9.43 3.38
CA LYS A 336 -20.17 9.37 3.38
C LYS A 336 -20.76 9.55 1.98
N ASP A 337 -20.07 10.27 1.10
CA ASP A 337 -20.51 10.51 -0.27
C ASP A 337 -19.74 9.55 -1.21
N PRO A 338 -20.40 8.55 -1.81
CA PRO A 338 -19.73 7.59 -2.66
C PRO A 338 -19.10 8.25 -3.90
N CYS A 339 -19.55 9.43 -4.33
CA CYS A 339 -18.92 10.15 -5.44
C CYS A 339 -17.46 10.56 -5.16
N ALA A 340 -17.05 10.58 -3.89
CA ALA A 340 -15.65 10.80 -3.54
C ALA A 340 -14.74 9.69 -4.08
N LEU A 341 -15.21 8.43 -4.13
CA LEU A 341 -14.46 7.27 -4.63
C LEU A 341 -14.00 7.43 -6.08
N ARG A 342 -14.78 8.12 -6.92
CA ARG A 342 -14.35 8.42 -8.30
C ARG A 342 -13.11 9.30 -8.34
N GLY A 343 -12.98 10.20 -7.37
CA GLY A 343 -11.84 11.12 -7.27
C GLY A 343 -10.68 10.59 -6.43
N MET A 344 -10.71 9.35 -5.95
CA MET A 344 -9.70 8.79 -5.03
C MET A 344 -8.90 7.66 -5.67
N ILE A 345 -7.72 7.38 -5.13
CA ILE A 345 -6.91 6.19 -5.41
C ILE A 345 -7.25 5.09 -4.42
N SER A 346 -7.39 5.41 -3.13
CA SER A 346 -7.75 4.41 -2.13
C SER A 346 -8.65 4.95 -1.03
N GLN A 347 -9.46 4.04 -0.48
CA GLN A 347 -10.30 4.27 0.69
C GLN A 347 -10.24 3.06 1.63
N HIS A 348 -10.10 3.35 2.92
CA HIS A 348 -10.13 2.40 4.03
C HIS A 348 -11.15 2.88 5.06
N GLN A 349 -11.88 2.10 5.86
CA GLN A 349 -11.92 0.65 5.93
C GLN A 349 -13.23 0.17 5.30
N LEU A 350 -13.17 -0.86 4.46
CA LEU A 350 -14.30 -1.44 3.75
C LEU A 350 -14.22 -2.96 3.90
N GLY A 351 -15.26 -3.58 4.47
CA GLY A 351 -15.38 -5.02 4.48
C GLY A 351 -15.70 -5.58 3.09
N PRO A 352 -15.80 -6.91 2.95
CA PRO A 352 -16.01 -7.55 1.64
C PRO A 352 -17.26 -7.02 0.88
N SER A 353 -18.39 -6.87 1.58
CA SER A 353 -19.61 -6.33 0.97
C SER A 353 -19.46 -4.85 0.56
N GLU A 354 -18.81 -4.03 1.39
CA GLU A 354 -18.57 -2.62 1.07
C GLU A 354 -17.54 -2.44 -0.06
N LEU A 355 -16.53 -3.31 -0.15
CA LEU A 355 -15.57 -3.32 -1.26
C LEU A 355 -16.27 -3.56 -2.60
N ARG A 356 -17.17 -4.55 -2.65
CA ARG A 356 -17.98 -4.81 -3.84
C ARG A 356 -18.89 -3.62 -4.17
N THR A 357 -19.57 -3.07 -3.16
CA THR A 357 -20.42 -1.90 -3.34
C THR A 357 -19.63 -0.70 -3.89
N ALA A 358 -18.43 -0.46 -3.38
CA ALA A 358 -17.54 0.60 -3.87
C ALA A 358 -17.11 0.36 -5.32
N TYR A 359 -16.75 -0.87 -5.67
CA TYR A 359 -16.38 -1.28 -7.02
C TYR A 359 -17.54 -1.09 -8.01
N ASP A 360 -18.73 -1.61 -7.68
CA ASP A 360 -19.93 -1.50 -8.52
C ASP A 360 -20.31 -0.03 -8.72
N PHE A 361 -20.21 0.80 -7.67
CA PHE A 361 -20.47 2.22 -7.78
C PHE A 361 -19.47 2.94 -8.71
N VAL A 362 -18.18 2.66 -8.58
CA VAL A 362 -17.14 3.31 -9.39
C VAL A 362 -17.28 2.90 -10.85
N THR A 363 -17.45 1.60 -11.11
CA THR A 363 -17.55 1.05 -12.47
C THR A 363 -18.88 1.36 -13.16
N ASN A 364 -19.93 1.70 -12.41
CA ASN A 364 -21.21 2.11 -12.98
C ASN A 364 -21.13 3.50 -13.64
N THR A 365 -20.88 3.54 -14.94
CA THR A 365 -20.77 4.77 -15.74
C THR A 365 -22.09 5.56 -15.88
N THR A 366 -23.22 4.97 -15.51
CA THR A 366 -24.52 5.68 -15.51
C THR A 366 -24.66 6.64 -14.33
N THR A 367 -23.99 6.35 -13.21
CA THR A 367 -24.01 7.20 -12.01
C THR A 367 -23.34 8.54 -12.27
N VAL A 368 -24.00 9.62 -11.84
CA VAL A 368 -23.56 10.99 -12.10
C VAL A 368 -22.88 11.57 -10.86
N CYS A 369 -21.58 11.84 -10.97
CA CYS A 369 -20.83 12.60 -9.97
C CYS A 369 -20.35 13.92 -10.57
N GLY A 370 -20.72 15.02 -9.92
CA GLY A 370 -20.39 16.37 -10.39
C GLY A 370 -18.98 16.82 -10.00
N GLY A 371 -18.38 17.63 -10.88
CA GLY A 371 -17.20 18.45 -10.54
C GLY A 371 -17.55 19.64 -9.66
N PRO A 372 -16.58 20.53 -9.36
CA PRO A 372 -16.83 21.78 -8.65
C PRO A 372 -17.84 22.66 -9.39
N GLU A 373 -18.55 23.53 -8.66
CA GLU A 373 -19.50 24.47 -9.25
C GLU A 373 -18.80 25.52 -10.14
N ARG A 374 -19.48 26.08 -11.15
CA ARG A 374 -18.86 27.02 -12.11
C ARG A 374 -18.31 28.31 -11.47
N ASN A 375 -18.92 28.78 -10.38
CA ASN A 375 -18.50 29.99 -9.66
C ASN A 375 -17.65 29.68 -8.41
N PHE A 376 -17.08 28.47 -8.36
CA PHE A 376 -16.42 27.95 -7.19
C PHE A 376 -14.97 28.46 -7.10
N SER A 377 -14.65 29.16 -6.01
CA SER A 377 -13.34 29.76 -5.76
C SER A 377 -12.56 28.98 -4.72
N MET A 378 -11.26 28.80 -4.96
CA MET A 378 -10.29 28.21 -4.04
C MET A 378 -10.30 28.87 -2.65
N ALA A 379 -10.59 30.18 -2.58
CA ALA A 379 -10.66 30.92 -1.33
C ALA A 379 -11.86 30.52 -0.44
N LYS A 380 -12.91 29.95 -1.04
CA LYS A 380 -14.13 29.52 -0.34
C LYS A 380 -14.14 28.02 -0.02
N MET A 381 -13.07 27.30 -0.36
CA MET A 381 -12.99 25.85 -0.16
C MET A 381 -12.70 25.49 1.30
N LYS A 382 -13.47 24.55 1.85
CA LYS A 382 -13.11 23.84 3.08
C LYS A 382 -12.05 22.78 2.76
N LEU A 383 -10.80 23.23 2.62
CA LEU A 383 -9.64 22.38 2.37
C LEU A 383 -9.03 21.86 3.67
N GLN A 384 -8.32 20.74 3.59
CA GLN A 384 -7.50 20.27 4.70
C GLN A 384 -6.42 21.30 5.04
N GLN A 385 -6.31 21.62 6.33
CA GLN A 385 -5.25 22.49 6.84
C GLN A 385 -4.05 21.64 7.24
N ARG A 386 -3.06 21.51 6.36
CA ARG A 386 -1.82 20.75 6.61
C ARG A 386 -0.66 21.67 7.02
N LYS A 387 -0.91 22.58 7.97
CA LYS A 387 0.04 23.65 8.40
C LYS A 387 1.37 23.12 8.97
N LYS A 388 1.36 21.90 9.51
CA LYS A 388 2.48 21.26 10.23
C LYS A 388 3.20 20.21 9.38
N CYS A 389 2.92 20.19 8.07
CA CYS A 389 3.50 19.26 7.10
C CYS A 389 4.45 19.95 6.11
N GLN A 390 4.95 21.15 6.46
CA GLN A 390 5.86 21.92 5.60
C GLN A 390 7.26 21.33 5.58
#